data_AF-A0A9W9ZFE3-F1
#
_entry.id   AF-A0A9W9ZFE3-F1
#
_cell.length_a   1.000
_cell.length_b   1.000
_cell.length_c   1.000
_cell.angle_alpha   90.00
_cell.angle_beta   90.00
_cell.angle_gamma   90.00
#
_symmetry.space_group_name_H-M   'P 1'
#
loop_
_entity.id
_entity.type
_entity.pdbx_description
1 polymer ?
#
loop_
_entity_poly.entity_id
_entity_poly.type
_entity_poly.pdbx_seq_one_letter_code
_entity_poly.pdbx_strand_id
1 'polypeptide(L)'
;MAAWIKLNEKVRAKRTKKDPPKDHRRRPKGEELTVQRLSAEVAGKAQKYTRVGPREFVPFDEDEEMTIGNIKSACERYFLTKIGKNLVCDVLAGEQGPSCNTVSQIPDLKVVYVRFIPTDSDGGDGDTTSMIRKRKINVDTQSSMSTDFLPPQPKTRSSPSKLMQPKQQLPACTSTYFPRSLSISDMLKLGKINNETATKIVKIFKFDMERLSWSKVATTVEFYEERGPIGTGGFRKAFKATSKHAEFIATTWVIKCYLPDALKCIAETGQTVEQHNRKVVQMHLLSRNFASQLEAEVKTNGANDLFGTAFRYRKIFHGETEDKEYVTVEEFIPGVFTKYINNNGSTCVDRTNVMARRRSV
;
A
#
# COMPACT_ATOMS: atom_id res chain seq x y z
N MET A 1 -23.81 42.44 17.82
CA MET A 1 -24.80 41.72 16.98
C MET A 1 -24.79 42.11 15.49
N ALA A 2 -24.61 43.38 15.11
CA ALA A 2 -24.68 43.82 13.71
C ALA A 2 -23.63 43.18 12.76
N ALA A 3 -22.43 42.87 13.24
CA ALA A 3 -21.39 42.23 12.45
C ALA A 3 -21.73 40.78 12.04
N TRP A 4 -22.49 40.07 12.89
CA TRP A 4 -22.89 38.68 12.64
C TRP A 4 -23.95 38.57 11.55
N ILE A 5 -24.91 39.49 11.53
CA ILE A 5 -25.95 39.58 10.51
C ILE A 5 -25.31 39.87 9.14
N LYS A 6 -24.36 40.81 9.09
CA LYS A 6 -23.63 41.17 7.87
C LYS A 6 -22.82 40.01 7.29
N LEU A 7 -22.23 39.18 8.16
CA LEU A 7 -21.51 37.97 7.73
C LEU A 7 -22.48 36.93 7.16
N ASN A 8 -23.61 36.70 7.83
CA ASN A 8 -24.58 35.69 7.41
C ASN A 8 -25.26 36.06 6.08
N GLU A 9 -25.53 37.35 5.84
CA GLU A 9 -26.00 37.83 4.54
C GLU A 9 -24.96 37.65 3.44
N LYS A 10 -23.67 37.90 3.72
CA LYS A 10 -22.57 37.67 2.77
C LYS A 10 -22.43 36.19 2.39
N VAL A 11 -22.62 35.28 3.35
CA VAL A 11 -22.60 33.83 3.12
C VAL A 11 -23.82 33.39 2.32
N ARG A 12 -25.01 33.92 2.63
CA ARG A 12 -26.25 33.64 1.88
C ARG A 12 -26.16 34.13 0.43
N ALA A 13 -25.62 35.32 0.21
CA ALA A 13 -25.40 35.89 -1.13
C ALA A 13 -24.38 35.10 -1.97
N LYS A 14 -23.39 34.45 -1.33
CA LYS A 14 -22.47 33.54 -2.02
C LYS A 14 -23.11 32.20 -2.39
N ARG A 15 -24.10 31.73 -1.62
CA ARG A 15 -24.83 30.47 -1.89
C ARG A 15 -25.89 30.61 -3.00
N THR A 16 -26.42 31.81 -3.23
CA THR A 16 -27.49 32.05 -4.22
C THR A 16 -27.02 32.54 -5.58
N LYS A 17 -25.71 32.75 -5.80
CA LYS A 17 -25.20 33.01 -7.15
C LYS A 17 -25.21 31.71 -7.96
N LYS A 18 -26.33 31.49 -8.66
CA LYS A 18 -26.43 30.56 -9.77
C LYS A 18 -25.55 31.13 -10.89
N ASP A 19 -24.38 30.53 -11.12
CA ASP A 19 -23.55 30.85 -12.28
C ASP A 19 -24.41 30.74 -13.55
N PRO A 20 -24.28 31.65 -14.53
CA PRO A 20 -24.91 31.47 -15.83
C PRO A 20 -24.45 30.13 -16.44
N PRO A 21 -25.27 29.48 -17.28
CA PRO A 21 -24.97 28.15 -17.81
C PRO A 21 -23.59 28.16 -18.46
N LYS A 22 -22.63 27.51 -17.81
CA LYS A 22 -21.26 27.41 -18.31
C LYS A 22 -21.31 26.52 -19.53
N ASP A 23 -20.90 27.09 -20.66
CA ASP A 23 -20.59 26.35 -21.87
C ASP A 23 -19.61 25.21 -21.52
N HIS A 24 -20.12 23.98 -21.55
CA HIS A 24 -19.42 22.76 -21.12
C HIS A 24 -18.25 22.39 -22.05
N ARG A 25 -18.03 23.17 -23.12
CA ARG A 25 -16.95 22.98 -24.07
C ARG A 25 -15.77 23.93 -23.88
N ARG A 26 -15.81 24.83 -22.90
CA ARG A 26 -14.66 25.70 -22.62
C ARG A 26 -13.49 24.87 -22.09
N ARG A 27 -12.35 25.00 -22.78
CA ARG A 27 -11.04 24.45 -22.38
C ARG A 27 -10.83 24.67 -20.87
N PRO A 28 -10.37 23.67 -20.11
CA PRO A 28 -9.96 23.89 -18.73
C PRO A 28 -9.01 25.08 -18.69
N LYS A 29 -9.30 26.09 -17.86
CA LYS A 29 -8.34 27.18 -17.62
C LYS A 29 -7.23 26.61 -16.75
N GLY A 30 -6.12 26.21 -17.37
CA GLY A 30 -4.90 25.76 -16.71
C GLY A 30 -4.06 24.85 -17.61
N GLU A 31 -2.78 24.78 -17.30
CA GLU A 31 -1.74 23.94 -17.92
C GLU A 31 -1.94 22.42 -17.67
N GLU A 32 -3.13 21.99 -17.24
CA GLU A 32 -3.37 20.62 -16.76
C GLU A 32 -4.73 20.05 -17.20
N LEU A 33 -4.73 18.79 -17.62
CA LEU A 33 -5.92 17.97 -17.84
C LEU A 33 -6.24 17.16 -16.59
N THR A 34 -7.50 17.19 -16.14
CA THR A 34 -7.97 16.25 -15.12
C THR A 34 -8.34 14.93 -15.77
N VAL A 35 -7.62 13.85 -15.45
CA VAL A 35 -7.76 12.55 -16.09
C VAL A 35 -8.23 11.49 -15.09
N GLN A 36 -9.26 10.72 -15.46
CA GLN A 36 -9.70 9.52 -14.74
C GLN A 36 -9.31 8.28 -15.55
N ARG A 37 -8.40 7.48 -14.99
CA ARG A 37 -8.03 6.20 -15.60
C ARG A 37 -9.08 5.12 -15.33
N LEU A 38 -9.33 4.31 -16.35
CA LEU A 38 -10.29 3.23 -16.38
C LEU A 38 -9.60 1.90 -16.77
N SER A 39 -10.23 0.77 -16.44
CA SER A 39 -9.75 -0.56 -16.82
C SER A 39 -9.76 -0.76 -18.33
N ALA A 40 -8.88 -1.63 -18.84
CA ALA A 40 -8.83 -1.95 -20.26
C ALA A 40 -10.13 -2.62 -20.74
N GLU A 41 -10.66 -3.52 -19.90
CA GLU A 41 -11.87 -4.30 -20.14
C GLU A 41 -13.05 -3.81 -19.30
N VAL A 42 -14.25 -4.06 -19.78
CA VAL A 42 -15.51 -3.83 -19.06
C VAL A 42 -15.80 -5.01 -18.12
N ALA A 43 -16.34 -4.73 -16.94
CA ALA A 43 -16.65 -5.76 -15.95
C ALA A 43 -18.11 -5.66 -15.46
N GLY A 44 -18.62 -6.78 -14.96
CA GLY A 44 -19.92 -6.89 -14.30
C GLY A 44 -21.13 -6.85 -15.25
N LYS A 45 -22.33 -6.97 -14.67
CA LYS A 45 -23.60 -7.06 -15.41
C LYS A 45 -23.93 -5.80 -16.22
N ALA A 46 -23.39 -4.65 -15.82
CA ALA A 46 -23.64 -3.36 -16.47
C ALA A 46 -22.61 -2.99 -17.55
N GLN A 47 -21.67 -3.90 -17.90
CA GLN A 47 -20.61 -3.71 -18.90
C GLN A 47 -19.94 -2.33 -18.80
N LYS A 48 -19.41 -2.02 -17.61
CA LYS A 48 -18.84 -0.72 -17.29
C LYS A 48 -17.34 -0.84 -17.04
N TYR A 49 -16.56 0.14 -17.48
CA TYR A 49 -15.16 0.21 -17.12
C TYR A 49 -14.99 0.59 -15.64
N THR A 50 -14.09 -0.08 -14.95
CA THR A 50 -13.82 0.18 -13.53
C THR A 50 -12.77 1.28 -13.39
N ARG A 51 -12.91 2.15 -12.39
CA ARG A 51 -11.93 3.21 -12.12
C ARG A 51 -10.63 2.62 -11.60
N VAL A 52 -9.50 3.00 -12.19
CA VAL A 52 -8.19 2.54 -11.76
C VAL A 52 -7.43 3.70 -11.12
N GLY A 53 -7.54 3.78 -9.80
CA GLY A 53 -6.92 4.83 -9.00
C GLY A 53 -7.70 6.16 -8.99
N PRO A 54 -7.18 7.16 -8.26
CA PRO A 54 -7.78 8.50 -8.18
C PRO A 54 -7.65 9.26 -9.51
N ARG A 55 -8.32 10.42 -9.60
CA ARG A 55 -8.10 11.37 -10.70
C ARG A 55 -6.70 11.99 -10.56
N GLU A 56 -5.97 12.04 -11.65
CA GLU A 56 -4.63 12.65 -11.72
C GLU A 56 -4.68 13.88 -12.63
N PHE A 57 -3.88 14.89 -12.32
CA PHE A 57 -3.66 16.05 -13.17
C PHE A 57 -2.48 15.74 -14.11
N VAL A 58 -2.74 15.80 -15.41
CA VAL A 58 -1.77 15.51 -16.47
C VAL A 58 -1.36 16.84 -17.09
N PRO A 59 -0.06 17.19 -17.08
CA PRO A 59 0.44 18.41 -17.73
C PRO A 59 0.02 18.44 -19.21
N PHE A 60 -0.49 19.57 -19.65
CA PHE A 60 -0.95 19.81 -21.02
C PHE A 60 -0.70 21.27 -21.38
N ASP A 61 0.23 21.50 -22.32
CA ASP A 61 0.71 22.83 -22.63
C ASP A 61 -0.42 23.72 -23.18
N GLU A 62 -0.43 25.00 -22.77
CA GLU A 62 -1.47 25.94 -23.20
C GLU A 62 -1.41 26.21 -24.71
N ASP A 63 -0.25 26.03 -25.34
CA ASP A 63 -0.04 26.22 -26.78
C ASP A 63 -0.41 24.97 -27.62
N GLU A 64 -0.56 23.79 -27.00
CA GLU A 64 -0.95 22.56 -27.72
C GLU A 64 -2.47 22.57 -28.03
N GLU A 65 -2.85 22.40 -29.30
CA GLU A 65 -4.27 22.28 -29.67
C GLU A 65 -4.95 21.11 -28.94
N MET A 66 -6.19 21.32 -28.48
CA MET A 66 -6.98 20.28 -27.83
C MET A 66 -7.47 19.28 -28.88
N THR A 67 -6.62 18.29 -29.20
CA THR A 67 -6.92 17.18 -30.11
C THR A 67 -6.84 15.85 -29.35
N ILE A 68 -7.52 14.80 -29.84
CA ILE A 68 -7.43 13.47 -29.22
C ILE A 68 -5.99 12.94 -29.25
N GLY A 69 -5.23 13.22 -30.31
CA GLY A 69 -3.83 12.81 -30.44
C GLY A 69 -2.94 13.44 -29.36
N ASN A 70 -3.11 14.75 -29.12
CA ASN A 70 -2.33 15.47 -28.09
C ASN A 70 -2.72 14.99 -26.68
N ILE A 71 -4.02 14.77 -26.42
CA ILE A 71 -4.49 14.20 -25.15
C ILE A 71 -3.87 12.81 -24.91
N LYS A 72 -3.86 11.94 -25.93
CA LYS A 72 -3.24 10.62 -25.86
C LYS A 72 -1.75 10.73 -25.58
N SER A 73 -1.01 11.55 -26.34
CA SER A 73 0.42 11.77 -26.14
C SER A 73 0.74 12.30 -24.74
N ALA A 74 -0.01 13.28 -24.25
CA ALA A 74 0.18 13.81 -22.90
C ALA A 74 -0.05 12.73 -21.82
N CYS A 75 -1.11 11.94 -21.97
CA CYS A 75 -1.38 10.82 -21.07
C CYS A 75 -0.30 9.73 -21.17
N GLU A 76 0.19 9.40 -22.36
CA GLU A 76 1.24 8.41 -22.58
C GLU A 76 2.56 8.84 -21.93
N ARG A 77 3.00 10.09 -22.17
CA ARG A 77 4.19 10.67 -21.53
C ARG A 77 4.09 10.58 -20.00
N TYR A 78 2.92 10.88 -19.44
CA TYR A 78 2.71 10.92 -18.00
C TYR A 78 2.54 9.53 -17.34
N PHE A 79 1.84 8.61 -18.00
CA PHE A 79 1.46 7.33 -17.43
C PHE A 79 2.35 6.17 -17.85
N LEU A 80 2.84 6.09 -19.09
CA LEU A 80 3.63 4.92 -19.55
C LEU A 80 4.91 4.71 -18.74
N THR A 81 5.53 5.79 -18.26
CA THR A 81 6.66 5.73 -17.31
C THR A 81 6.28 5.06 -15.97
N LYS A 82 4.99 5.04 -15.62
CA LYS A 82 4.43 4.46 -14.39
C LYS A 82 3.81 3.08 -14.59
N ILE A 83 3.33 2.73 -15.80
CA ILE A 83 2.53 1.52 -16.06
C ILE A 83 3.16 0.51 -17.03
N GLY A 84 4.24 0.87 -17.75
CA GLY A 84 4.94 -0.01 -18.69
C GLY A 84 4.95 0.52 -20.14
N LYS A 85 5.90 0.05 -20.96
CA LYS A 85 6.25 0.63 -22.28
C LYS A 85 5.45 0.07 -23.48
N ASN A 86 4.50 -0.85 -23.27
CA ASN A 86 3.78 -1.56 -24.36
C ASN A 86 2.27 -1.34 -24.30
N LEU A 87 1.84 -0.14 -23.92
CA LEU A 87 0.44 0.21 -23.78
C LEU A 87 0.13 1.47 -24.58
N VAL A 88 -1.02 1.51 -25.25
CA VAL A 88 -1.52 2.70 -25.97
C VAL A 88 -2.67 3.31 -25.20
N CYS A 89 -2.69 4.64 -25.14
CA CYS A 89 -3.77 5.39 -24.53
C CYS A 89 -4.99 5.44 -25.46
N ASP A 90 -6.14 5.05 -24.92
CA ASP A 90 -7.43 5.18 -25.56
C ASP A 90 -8.33 6.11 -24.73
N VAL A 91 -8.95 7.11 -25.39
CA VAL A 91 -9.78 8.13 -24.74
C VAL A 91 -11.24 7.70 -24.86
N LEU A 92 -12.01 7.78 -23.79
CA LEU A 92 -13.40 7.28 -23.73
C LEU A 92 -14.39 8.42 -23.51
N ALA A 93 -15.60 8.28 -24.07
CA ALA A 93 -16.70 9.23 -23.87
C ALA A 93 -17.29 9.19 -22.45
N GLY A 94 -16.82 8.28 -21.58
CA GLY A 94 -17.27 8.09 -20.22
C GLY A 94 -17.00 6.68 -19.70
N GLU A 95 -17.46 6.37 -18.50
CA GLU A 95 -17.25 5.05 -17.87
C GLU A 95 -18.01 3.90 -18.55
N GLN A 96 -19.02 4.25 -19.36
CA GLN A 96 -19.77 3.33 -20.24
C GLN A 96 -19.67 3.78 -21.71
N GLY A 97 -18.83 4.76 -22.00
CA GLY A 97 -18.73 5.38 -23.32
C GLY A 97 -17.80 4.58 -24.25
N PRO A 98 -18.01 4.64 -25.58
CA PRO A 98 -17.07 4.12 -26.54
C PRO A 98 -15.77 4.94 -26.58
N SER A 99 -14.79 4.45 -27.33
CA SER A 99 -13.58 5.19 -27.68
C SER A 99 -13.91 6.44 -28.50
N CYS A 100 -13.25 7.55 -28.16
CA CYS A 100 -13.35 8.83 -28.84
C CYS A 100 -12.25 8.95 -29.89
N ASN A 101 -12.66 9.30 -31.10
CA ASN A 101 -11.80 9.64 -32.22
C ASN A 101 -11.70 11.16 -32.43
N THR A 102 -12.70 11.93 -31.96
CA THR A 102 -12.70 13.39 -32.04
C THR A 102 -13.08 14.02 -30.70
N VAL A 103 -12.60 15.24 -30.45
CA VAL A 103 -12.84 15.95 -29.17
C VAL A 103 -14.33 16.27 -28.96
N SER A 104 -15.09 16.45 -30.04
CA SER A 104 -16.55 16.63 -30.00
C SER A 104 -17.31 15.45 -29.38
N GLN A 105 -16.69 14.26 -29.32
CA GLN A 105 -17.27 13.06 -28.70
C GLN A 105 -17.07 13.02 -27.18
N ILE A 106 -16.23 13.91 -26.62
CA ILE A 106 -16.03 14.03 -25.18
C ILE A 106 -17.16 14.91 -24.61
N PRO A 107 -18.03 14.37 -23.74
CA PRO A 107 -19.22 15.10 -23.30
C PRO A 107 -18.91 16.28 -22.36
N ASP A 108 -17.87 16.17 -21.52
CA ASP A 108 -17.41 17.24 -20.64
C ASP A 108 -15.88 17.17 -20.51
N LEU A 109 -15.17 18.25 -20.89
CA LEU A 109 -13.71 18.34 -20.81
C LEU A 109 -13.20 18.56 -19.38
N LYS A 110 -14.09 18.68 -18.38
CA LYS A 110 -13.68 18.73 -16.97
C LYS A 110 -12.99 17.47 -16.50
N VAL A 111 -13.33 16.30 -17.06
CA VAL A 111 -12.68 15.03 -16.74
C VAL A 111 -12.55 14.21 -18.01
N VAL A 112 -11.32 13.95 -18.42
CA VAL A 112 -11.03 13.07 -19.54
C VAL A 112 -10.92 11.63 -19.02
N TYR A 113 -11.70 10.72 -19.59
CA TYR A 113 -11.62 9.30 -19.26
C TYR A 113 -10.66 8.61 -20.22
N VAL A 114 -9.70 7.85 -19.68
CA VAL A 114 -8.72 7.12 -20.49
C VAL A 114 -8.56 5.68 -20.01
N ARG A 115 -8.23 4.77 -20.92
CA ARG A 115 -7.75 3.41 -20.62
C ARG A 115 -6.46 3.14 -21.37
N PHE A 116 -5.71 2.15 -20.91
CA PHE A 116 -4.46 1.73 -21.54
C PHE A 116 -4.61 0.29 -22.01
N ILE A 117 -4.35 0.05 -23.30
CA ILE A 117 -4.56 -1.24 -23.97
C ILE A 117 -3.19 -1.75 -24.46
N PRO A 118 -2.87 -3.05 -24.31
CA PRO A 118 -1.66 -3.64 -24.90
C PRO A 118 -1.57 -3.39 -26.40
N THR A 119 -0.37 -3.03 -26.87
CA THR A 119 -0.06 -3.04 -28.29
C THR A 119 0.23 -4.48 -28.70
N ASP A 120 -0.67 -5.09 -29.47
CA ASP A 120 -0.41 -6.38 -30.11
C ASP A 120 0.68 -6.17 -31.17
N SER A 121 1.93 -6.35 -30.75
CA SER A 121 3.11 -6.28 -31.61
C SER A 121 3.88 -7.59 -31.52
N ASP A 122 3.19 -8.67 -31.87
CA ASP A 122 3.82 -9.85 -32.45
C ASP A 122 2.85 -10.42 -33.50
N GLY A 123 3.05 -10.02 -34.77
CA GLY A 123 2.32 -10.56 -35.93
C GLY A 123 1.64 -9.53 -36.85
N GLY A 124 2.40 -9.10 -37.86
CA GLY A 124 2.03 -8.74 -39.24
C GLY A 124 0.61 -8.37 -39.68
N ASP A 125 0.56 -7.26 -40.41
CA ASP A 125 -0.32 -6.89 -41.53
C ASP A 125 -1.85 -6.81 -41.36
N GLY A 126 -2.37 -5.67 -41.82
CA GLY A 126 -3.57 -5.68 -42.65
C GLY A 126 -4.82 -5.08 -42.03
N ASP A 127 -4.96 -3.79 -42.29
CA ASP A 127 -6.20 -3.11 -42.67
C ASP A 127 -7.37 -3.00 -41.67
N THR A 128 -7.84 -1.76 -41.60
CA THR A 128 -9.02 -1.34 -40.88
C THR A 128 -10.23 -1.81 -41.67
N THR A 129 -11.19 -2.52 -41.06
CA THR A 129 -12.66 -2.35 -41.27
C THR A 129 -13.47 -3.52 -40.66
N SER A 130 -14.17 -3.19 -39.57
CA SER A 130 -15.56 -3.59 -39.27
C SER A 130 -15.93 -4.95 -38.62
N MET A 131 -17.00 -4.79 -37.83
CA MET A 131 -18.13 -5.71 -37.60
C MET A 131 -18.07 -6.71 -36.44
N ILE A 132 -18.85 -6.33 -35.41
CA ILE A 132 -19.98 -7.10 -34.87
C ILE A 132 -20.08 -8.52 -35.43
N ARG A 133 -19.76 -9.53 -34.61
CA ARG A 133 -20.32 -10.87 -34.77
C ARG A 133 -20.90 -11.36 -33.45
N LYS A 134 -22.22 -11.20 -33.34
CA LYS A 134 -23.08 -12.14 -32.62
C LYS A 134 -22.94 -13.51 -33.29
N ARG A 135 -22.72 -14.57 -32.52
CA ARG A 135 -23.21 -15.92 -32.85
C ARG A 135 -23.84 -16.55 -31.62
N LYS A 136 -24.96 -17.21 -31.86
CA LYS A 136 -25.85 -17.88 -30.91
C LYS A 136 -25.98 -19.33 -31.40
N ILE A 137 -26.07 -20.28 -30.45
CA ILE A 137 -26.68 -21.65 -30.53
C ILE A 137 -25.81 -22.73 -31.23
N ASN A 138 -25.62 -24.00 -30.80
CA ASN A 138 -26.16 -24.85 -29.71
C ASN A 138 -25.19 -26.01 -29.36
N VAL A 139 -25.32 -26.54 -28.13
CA VAL A 139 -25.41 -27.96 -27.71
C VAL A 139 -24.58 -29.01 -28.48
N ASP A 140 -23.55 -29.62 -27.85
CA ASP A 140 -23.73 -30.90 -27.12
C ASP A 140 -22.45 -31.39 -26.39
N THR A 141 -22.67 -31.85 -25.16
CA THR A 141 -22.15 -33.11 -24.58
C THR A 141 -20.66 -33.30 -24.15
N GLN A 142 -20.52 -33.61 -22.84
CA GLN A 142 -19.44 -34.31 -22.09
C GLN A 142 -18.12 -33.54 -21.85
N SER A 143 -17.46 -33.59 -20.69
CA SER A 143 -17.68 -34.25 -19.40
C SER A 143 -16.65 -33.63 -18.43
N SER A 144 -17.11 -33.05 -17.33
CA SER A 144 -16.30 -32.53 -16.23
C SER A 144 -16.25 -33.54 -15.09
N MET A 145 -15.05 -33.88 -14.59
CA MET A 145 -14.89 -34.54 -13.29
C MET A 145 -13.73 -33.89 -12.52
N SER A 146 -14.10 -32.98 -11.62
CA SER A 146 -13.37 -32.66 -10.40
C SER A 146 -13.66 -33.77 -9.39
N THR A 147 -12.64 -34.27 -8.67
CA THR A 147 -12.84 -35.22 -7.56
C THR A 147 -12.58 -34.51 -6.24
N ASP A 148 -13.64 -34.41 -5.44
CA ASP A 148 -13.63 -33.99 -4.05
C ASP A 148 -13.24 -35.16 -3.14
N PHE A 149 -12.40 -34.85 -2.14
CA PHE A 149 -11.98 -35.72 -1.06
C PHE A 149 -12.99 -35.70 0.09
N LEU A 150 -13.55 -36.85 0.50
CA LEU A 150 -14.03 -37.11 1.87
C LEU A 150 -13.91 -38.61 2.25
N PRO A 151 -13.82 -38.95 3.56
CA PRO A 151 -13.08 -40.12 4.09
C PRO A 151 -13.94 -41.39 4.31
N PRO A 152 -13.32 -42.58 4.50
CA PRO A 152 -14.06 -43.84 4.65
C PRO A 152 -14.48 -44.14 6.10
N GLN A 153 -15.69 -44.71 6.23
CA GLN A 153 -16.26 -45.30 7.45
C GLN A 153 -15.92 -46.81 7.56
N PRO A 154 -15.95 -47.40 8.78
CA PRO A 154 -15.33 -48.69 9.09
C PRO A 154 -16.28 -49.88 8.86
N LYS A 155 -15.74 -51.03 8.43
CA LYS A 155 -16.45 -52.32 8.46
C LYS A 155 -15.71 -53.34 9.32
N THR A 156 -16.51 -54.07 10.07
CA THR A 156 -16.23 -54.99 11.17
C THR A 156 -15.67 -56.35 10.74
N ARG A 157 -14.95 -56.99 11.69
CA ARG A 157 -14.33 -58.33 11.69
C ARG A 157 -15.22 -59.49 11.26
N SER A 158 -14.61 -60.51 10.62
CA SER A 158 -14.57 -61.91 11.13
C SER A 158 -13.44 -62.70 10.42
N SER A 159 -12.91 -63.73 11.09
CA SER A 159 -11.65 -64.45 10.76
C SER A 159 -11.92 -65.94 10.33
N PRO A 160 -10.94 -66.86 10.19
CA PRO A 160 -10.60 -67.48 8.90
C PRO A 160 -10.66 -69.03 8.87
N SER A 161 -10.59 -69.66 7.68
CA SER A 161 -10.32 -71.11 7.58
C SER A 161 -9.67 -71.57 6.26
N LYS A 162 -8.35 -71.83 6.37
CA LYS A 162 -7.49 -72.95 5.91
C LYS A 162 -7.49 -73.52 4.46
N LEU A 163 -6.26 -73.49 3.89
CA LEU A 163 -5.51 -74.49 3.07
C LEU A 163 -6.03 -74.82 1.64
N MET A 164 -5.23 -74.97 0.56
CA MET A 164 -3.83 -75.43 0.33
C MET A 164 -3.17 -74.74 -0.89
N GLN A 165 -1.82 -74.70 -0.93
CA GLN A 165 -0.97 -74.23 -2.06
C GLN A 165 -0.75 -75.32 -3.14
N PRO A 166 -0.11 -75.00 -4.29
CA PRO A 166 1.35 -75.19 -4.33
C PRO A 166 2.18 -74.13 -5.12
N LYS A 167 3.30 -73.76 -4.47
CA LYS A 167 4.65 -73.43 -4.97
C LYS A 167 4.81 -72.79 -6.36
N GLN A 168 5.13 -71.50 -6.35
CA GLN A 168 6.22 -70.94 -7.16
C GLN A 168 7.16 -70.15 -6.24
N GLN A 169 8.44 -70.54 -6.21
CA GLN A 169 9.50 -69.89 -5.45
C GLN A 169 9.89 -68.58 -6.15
N LEU A 170 9.55 -67.46 -5.51
CA LEU A 170 10.10 -66.14 -5.80
C LEU A 170 11.28 -65.87 -4.86
N PRO A 171 12.29 -65.11 -5.30
CA PRO A 171 13.53 -64.87 -4.55
C PRO A 171 13.23 -64.23 -3.20
N ALA A 172 14.02 -64.61 -2.19
CA ALA A 172 13.87 -64.15 -0.81
C ALA A 172 13.84 -62.62 -0.75
N CYS A 173 12.63 -62.07 -0.65
CA CYS A 173 12.41 -60.66 -0.44
C CYS A 173 12.90 -60.33 0.97
N THR A 174 13.89 -59.44 1.02
CA THR A 174 14.45 -58.91 2.25
C THR A 174 13.33 -58.42 3.15
N SER A 175 13.41 -58.77 4.43
CA SER A 175 12.50 -58.34 5.50
C SER A 175 11.94 -56.94 5.23
N THR A 176 10.67 -56.85 4.84
CA THR A 176 9.93 -55.59 4.80
C THR A 176 9.57 -55.22 6.24
N TYR A 177 10.60 -54.86 7.01
CA TYR A 177 10.44 -54.31 8.34
C TYR A 177 9.90 -52.89 8.20
N PHE A 178 8.60 -52.75 8.35
CA PHE A 178 8.00 -51.43 8.49
C PHE A 178 8.24 -50.96 9.93
N PRO A 179 9.01 -49.89 10.15
CA PRO A 179 9.20 -49.37 11.50
C PRO A 179 7.85 -48.96 12.07
N ARG A 180 7.63 -49.27 13.35
CA ARG A 180 6.38 -48.88 14.04
C ARG A 180 6.18 -47.37 13.91
N SER A 181 5.02 -46.99 13.40
CA SER A 181 4.61 -45.59 13.34
C SER A 181 4.59 -45.00 14.74
N LEU A 182 5.10 -43.78 14.87
CA LEU A 182 4.97 -43.01 16.11
C LEU A 182 3.50 -42.65 16.33
N SER A 183 3.08 -42.61 17.60
CA SER A 183 1.77 -42.05 17.93
C SER A 183 1.78 -40.54 17.65
N ILE A 184 0.61 -39.96 17.38
CA ILE A 184 0.47 -38.50 17.22
C ILE A 184 0.97 -37.77 18.47
N SER A 185 0.75 -38.34 19.66
CA SER A 185 1.27 -37.79 20.91
C SER A 185 2.80 -37.75 20.93
N ASP A 186 3.46 -38.81 20.45
CA ASP A 186 4.91 -38.87 20.41
C ASP A 186 5.47 -37.95 19.31
N MET A 187 4.80 -37.85 18.17
CA MET A 187 5.13 -36.84 17.14
C MET A 187 5.04 -35.40 17.67
N LEU A 188 4.01 -35.08 18.47
CA LEU A 188 3.85 -33.74 19.05
C LEU A 188 4.89 -33.42 20.14
N LYS A 189 5.47 -34.45 20.78
CA LYS A 189 6.58 -34.28 21.75
C LYS A 189 7.95 -34.08 21.08
N LEU A 190 8.10 -34.46 19.81
CA LEU A 190 9.37 -34.37 19.09
C LEU A 190 9.71 -32.95 18.62
N GLY A 191 8.82 -31.97 18.83
CA GLY A 191 9.08 -30.56 18.57
C GLY A 191 8.73 -29.69 19.76
N LYS A 192 9.56 -28.68 20.05
CA LYS A 192 9.15 -27.55 20.90
C LYS A 192 8.52 -26.50 19.99
N ILE A 193 7.23 -26.20 20.18
CA ILE A 193 6.61 -25.04 19.55
C ILE A 193 7.20 -23.80 20.21
N ASN A 194 7.98 -23.03 19.46
CA ASN A 194 8.56 -21.80 19.96
C ASN A 194 7.48 -20.69 19.99
N ASN A 195 6.83 -20.52 21.14
CA ASN A 195 5.82 -19.50 21.38
C ASN A 195 6.43 -18.16 21.84
N GLU A 196 7.74 -17.96 21.70
CA GLU A 196 8.43 -16.79 22.23
C GLU A 196 8.31 -15.56 21.34
N THR A 197 8.15 -15.74 20.03
CA THR A 197 8.06 -14.64 19.05
C THR A 197 6.73 -14.65 18.32
N ALA A 198 5.98 -13.54 18.44
CA ALA A 198 4.78 -13.34 17.65
C ALA A 198 5.19 -12.89 16.24
N THR A 199 4.57 -13.47 15.21
CA THR A 199 4.82 -13.06 13.83
C THR A 199 3.82 -11.98 13.44
N LYS A 200 4.30 -10.89 12.84
CA LYS A 200 3.47 -9.81 12.32
C LYS A 200 3.87 -9.46 10.90
N ILE A 201 2.93 -9.59 9.98
CA ILE A 201 3.11 -9.21 8.57
C ILE A 201 2.68 -7.76 8.41
N VAL A 202 3.57 -6.93 7.85
CA VAL A 202 3.36 -5.50 7.69
C VAL A 202 3.66 -5.09 6.25
N LYS A 203 2.70 -4.43 5.60
CA LYS A 203 2.88 -3.73 4.33
C LYS A 203 3.52 -2.38 4.59
N ILE A 204 4.76 -2.21 4.15
CA ILE A 204 5.56 -1.01 4.39
C ILE A 204 5.44 -0.06 3.21
N PHE A 205 5.09 1.18 3.51
CA PHE A 205 5.08 2.29 2.56
C PHE A 205 6.18 3.29 2.92
N LYS A 206 6.93 3.73 1.91
CA LYS A 206 8.03 4.68 2.05
C LYS A 206 7.58 6.06 1.58
N PHE A 207 8.02 7.10 2.26
CA PHE A 207 7.83 8.48 1.81
C PHE A 207 9.13 9.00 1.22
N ASP A 208 9.06 9.46 -0.02
CA ASP A 208 10.15 10.11 -0.74
C ASP A 208 10.10 11.62 -0.46
N MET A 209 11.14 12.12 0.22
CA MET A 209 11.25 13.54 0.58
C MET A 209 11.59 14.44 -0.60
N GLU A 210 12.23 13.92 -1.65
CA GLU A 210 12.57 14.71 -2.84
C GLU A 210 11.34 14.88 -3.73
N ARG A 211 10.55 13.81 -3.87
CA ARG A 211 9.32 13.79 -4.69
C ARG A 211 8.07 14.18 -3.90
N LEU A 212 8.20 14.39 -2.59
CA LEU A 212 7.09 14.64 -1.65
C LEU A 212 5.91 13.67 -1.82
N SER A 213 6.22 12.39 -2.07
CA SER A 213 5.21 11.40 -2.43
C SER A 213 5.43 10.06 -1.73
N TRP A 214 4.34 9.33 -1.56
CA TRP A 214 4.36 8.00 -0.97
C TRP A 214 4.59 6.94 -2.05
N SER A 215 5.28 5.86 -1.68
CA SER A 215 5.44 4.68 -2.54
C SER A 215 4.07 4.11 -2.90
N LYS A 216 3.86 3.85 -4.20
CA LYS A 216 2.61 3.26 -4.70
C LYS A 216 2.52 1.76 -4.40
N VAL A 217 3.67 1.09 -4.39
CA VAL A 217 3.81 -0.33 -4.09
C VAL A 217 4.33 -0.45 -2.67
N ALA A 218 3.66 -1.28 -1.87
CA ALA A 218 4.11 -1.61 -0.52
C ALA A 218 5.12 -2.76 -0.56
N THR A 219 6.09 -2.72 0.34
CA THR A 219 6.98 -3.87 0.60
C THR A 219 6.37 -4.67 1.74
N THR A 220 5.93 -5.90 1.47
CA THR A 220 5.42 -6.79 2.52
C THR A 220 6.58 -7.40 3.28
N VAL A 221 6.62 -7.20 4.59
CA VAL A 221 7.69 -7.66 5.46
C VAL A 221 7.10 -8.44 6.63
N GLU A 222 7.62 -9.64 6.85
CA GLU A 222 7.34 -10.43 8.04
C GLU A 222 8.31 -10.03 9.16
N PHE A 223 7.75 -9.63 10.30
CA PHE A 223 8.49 -9.30 11.51
C PHE A 223 8.23 -10.34 12.60
N TYR A 224 9.28 -10.70 13.32
CA TYR A 224 9.23 -11.54 14.51
C TYR A 224 9.33 -10.60 15.72
N GLU A 225 8.19 -10.30 16.33
CA GLU A 225 8.05 -9.46 17.52
C GLU A 225 8.44 -10.25 18.77
N GLU A 226 9.22 -9.60 19.64
CA GLU A 226 9.50 -10.10 20.99
C GLU A 226 8.23 -10.10 21.86
N ARG A 227 8.20 -10.98 22.85
CA ARG A 227 7.06 -11.07 23.76
C ARG A 227 6.90 -9.80 24.59
N GLY A 228 5.78 -9.12 24.38
CA GLY A 228 5.36 -7.97 25.17
C GLY A 228 5.97 -6.64 24.69
N PRO A 229 5.39 -5.50 25.11
CA PRO A 229 5.88 -4.20 24.70
C PRO A 229 7.19 -3.85 25.44
N ILE A 230 8.18 -3.34 24.72
CA ILE A 230 9.40 -2.77 25.29
C ILE A 230 9.17 -1.41 25.98
N GLY A 231 8.02 -0.79 25.71
CA GLY A 231 7.62 0.45 26.35
C GLY A 231 6.26 0.94 25.88
N THR A 232 5.61 1.70 26.74
CA THR A 232 4.31 2.34 26.46
C THR A 232 4.42 3.82 26.76
N GLY A 233 4.19 4.65 25.74
CA GLY A 233 4.07 6.10 25.89
C GLY A 233 2.62 6.53 26.02
N GLY A 234 2.38 7.85 26.03
CA GLY A 234 1.01 8.39 26.20
C GLY A 234 0.03 8.03 25.08
N PHE A 235 0.50 7.73 23.87
CA PHE A 235 -0.37 7.43 22.71
C PHE A 235 -0.11 6.08 22.06
N ARG A 236 1.03 5.45 22.30
CA ARG A 236 1.50 4.29 21.55
C ARG A 236 2.23 3.31 22.45
N LYS A 237 2.10 2.02 22.15
CA LYS A 237 2.92 0.92 22.67
C LYS A 237 3.95 0.51 21.62
N ALA A 238 5.14 0.11 22.05
CA ALA A 238 6.26 -0.24 21.20
C ALA A 238 6.67 -1.70 21.41
N PHE A 239 6.87 -2.45 20.33
CA PHE A 239 7.34 -3.83 20.33
C PHE A 239 8.66 -3.92 19.61
N LYS A 240 9.63 -4.64 20.18
CA LYS A 240 10.90 -4.90 19.52
C LYS A 240 10.72 -6.07 18.56
N ALA A 241 11.31 -5.96 17.38
CA ALA A 241 11.11 -6.94 16.31
C ALA A 241 12.37 -7.14 15.48
N THR A 242 12.48 -8.32 14.87
CA THR A 242 13.50 -8.63 13.86
C THR A 242 12.82 -9.10 12.57
N SER A 243 13.54 -9.14 11.46
CA SER A 243 13.01 -9.66 10.19
C SER A 243 14.06 -10.47 9.46
N LYS A 244 13.61 -11.38 8.59
CA LYS A 244 14.47 -12.09 7.63
C LYS A 244 14.41 -11.49 6.23
N HIS A 245 13.56 -10.47 6.02
CA HIS A 245 13.45 -9.80 4.73
C HIS A 245 14.77 -9.09 4.39
N ALA A 246 15.24 -9.21 3.13
CA ALA A 246 16.57 -8.76 2.71
C ALA A 246 16.89 -7.29 3.08
N GLU A 247 15.91 -6.39 2.95
CA GLU A 247 16.09 -4.97 3.32
C GLU A 247 16.07 -4.71 4.85
N PHE A 248 15.45 -5.59 5.63
CA PHE A 248 15.18 -5.38 7.07
C PHE A 248 16.01 -6.30 7.97
N ILE A 249 16.77 -7.25 7.41
CA ILE A 249 17.50 -8.28 8.17
C ILE A 249 18.68 -7.73 8.99
N ALA A 250 19.34 -6.68 8.51
CA ALA A 250 20.57 -6.17 9.12
C ALA A 250 20.34 -5.40 10.44
N THR A 251 19.08 -5.09 10.77
CA THR A 251 18.76 -4.19 11.88
C THR A 251 17.62 -4.72 12.73
N THR A 252 17.63 -4.35 14.02
CA THR A 252 16.49 -4.55 14.91
C THR A 252 15.50 -3.40 14.76
N TRP A 253 14.21 -3.71 14.79
CA TRP A 253 13.13 -2.77 14.55
C TRP A 253 12.25 -2.60 15.78
N VAL A 254 11.48 -1.52 15.78
CA VAL A 254 10.43 -1.24 16.75
C VAL A 254 9.13 -0.98 16.01
N ILE A 255 8.14 -1.81 16.27
CA ILE A 255 6.78 -1.65 15.74
C ILE A 255 5.97 -0.92 16.80
N LYS A 256 5.48 0.30 16.47
CA LYS A 256 4.63 1.08 17.38
C LYS A 256 3.19 1.05 16.93
N CYS A 257 2.32 0.66 17.87
CA CYS A 257 0.87 0.59 17.68
C CYS A 257 0.19 1.66 18.54
N TYR A 258 -0.89 2.25 18.05
CA TYR A 258 -1.70 3.19 18.82
C TYR A 258 -2.42 2.49 19.99
N LEU A 259 -2.54 3.22 21.10
CA LEU A 259 -3.41 2.81 22.20
C LEU A 259 -4.88 3.12 21.84
N PRO A 260 -5.86 2.38 22.39
CA PRO A 260 -7.27 2.60 22.10
C PRO A 260 -7.74 4.04 22.34
N ASP A 261 -7.28 4.69 23.41
CA ASP A 261 -7.65 6.08 23.69
C ASP A 261 -7.01 7.07 22.71
N ALA A 262 -5.81 6.77 22.21
CA ALA A 262 -5.18 7.58 21.17
C ALA A 262 -5.98 7.54 19.87
N LEU A 263 -6.57 6.40 19.53
CA LEU A 263 -7.43 6.27 18.35
C LEU A 263 -8.68 7.17 18.46
N LYS A 264 -9.26 7.29 19.65
CA LYS A 264 -10.37 8.22 19.92
C LYS A 264 -9.91 9.67 19.72
N CYS A 265 -8.78 10.06 20.32
CA CYS A 265 -8.24 11.41 20.16
C CYS A 265 -7.95 11.75 18.68
N ILE A 266 -7.44 10.80 17.88
CA ILE A 266 -7.23 11.01 16.45
C ILE A 266 -8.56 11.25 15.73
N ALA A 267 -9.59 10.47 16.04
CA ALA A 267 -10.90 10.64 15.44
C ALA A 267 -11.51 12.03 15.76
N GLU A 268 -11.31 12.55 16.97
CA GLU A 268 -11.74 13.90 17.38
C GLU A 268 -11.09 15.01 16.55
N THR A 269 -9.89 14.78 15.98
CA THR A 269 -9.25 15.74 15.06
C THR A 269 -9.85 15.76 13.66
N GLY A 270 -10.82 14.87 13.36
CA GLY A 270 -11.40 14.71 12.03
C GLY A 270 -10.49 14.02 11.02
N GLN A 271 -9.41 13.36 11.48
CA GLN A 271 -8.45 12.65 10.62
C GLN A 271 -8.65 11.14 10.74
N THR A 272 -8.32 10.42 9.66
CA THR A 272 -8.20 8.96 9.75
C THR A 272 -6.89 8.57 10.42
N VAL A 273 -6.85 7.37 11.00
CA VAL A 273 -5.63 6.80 11.60
C VAL A 273 -4.51 6.71 10.57
N GLU A 274 -4.84 6.36 9.32
CA GLU A 274 -3.88 6.33 8.21
C GLU A 274 -3.27 7.72 7.97
N GLN A 275 -4.11 8.74 7.80
CA GLN A 275 -3.67 10.12 7.55
C GLN A 275 -2.78 10.62 8.68
N HIS A 276 -3.18 10.37 9.92
CA HIS A 276 -2.41 10.73 11.10
C HIS A 276 -1.06 9.99 11.12
N ASN A 277 -1.04 8.69 10.87
CA ASN A 277 0.18 7.88 10.87
C ASN A 277 1.16 8.32 9.77
N ARG A 278 0.64 8.63 8.56
CA ARG A 278 1.43 9.21 7.47
C ARG A 278 2.05 10.56 7.86
N LYS A 279 1.29 11.45 8.52
CA LYS A 279 1.81 12.74 9.02
C LYS A 279 2.92 12.55 10.05
N VAL A 280 2.80 11.58 10.95
CA VAL A 280 3.85 11.26 11.94
C VAL A 280 5.16 10.89 11.24
N VAL A 281 5.10 10.05 10.21
CA VAL A 281 6.26 9.66 9.41
C VAL A 281 6.85 10.87 8.67
N GLN A 282 6.03 11.68 8.01
CA GLN A 282 6.49 12.88 7.30
C GLN A 282 7.17 13.88 8.24
N MET A 283 6.58 14.14 9.41
CA MET A 283 7.15 15.03 10.43
C MET A 283 8.51 14.53 10.94
N HIS A 284 8.65 13.21 11.12
CA HIS A 284 9.92 12.60 11.51
C HIS A 284 10.97 12.73 10.41
N LEU A 285 10.60 12.52 9.14
CA LEU A 285 11.52 12.69 8.01
C LEU A 285 11.95 14.15 7.83
N LEU A 286 11.05 15.10 8.05
CA LEU A 286 11.41 16.53 8.08
C LEU A 286 12.39 16.83 9.22
N SER A 287 12.15 16.30 10.41
CA SER A 287 13.06 16.45 11.56
C SER A 287 14.44 15.85 11.27
N ARG A 288 14.48 14.69 10.59
CA ARG A 288 15.71 14.07 10.12
C ARG A 288 16.47 14.93 9.11
N ASN A 289 15.75 15.58 8.19
CA ASN A 289 16.33 16.51 7.23
C ASN A 289 16.96 17.72 7.95
N PHE A 290 16.25 18.36 8.89
CA PHE A 290 16.81 19.47 9.67
C PHE A 290 18.06 19.07 10.46
N ALA A 291 18.04 17.91 11.09
CA ALA A 291 19.20 17.37 11.80
C ALA A 291 20.41 17.15 10.87
N SER A 292 20.16 16.66 9.65
CA SER A 292 21.22 16.46 8.65
C SER A 292 21.79 17.78 8.13
N GLN A 293 20.95 18.80 7.93
CA GLN A 293 21.40 20.12 7.51
C GLN A 293 22.24 20.79 8.61
N LEU A 294 21.79 20.70 9.87
CA LEU A 294 22.57 21.18 11.02
C LEU A 294 23.93 20.48 11.11
N GLU A 295 23.98 19.16 10.92
CA GLU A 295 25.24 18.42 10.92
C GLU A 295 26.18 18.90 9.80
N ALA A 296 25.65 19.13 8.60
CA ALA A 296 26.43 19.63 7.47
C ALA A 296 26.96 21.05 7.70
N GLU A 297 26.17 21.92 8.32
CA GLU A 297 26.55 23.30 8.63
C GLU A 297 27.64 23.35 9.72
N VAL A 298 27.48 22.57 10.80
CA VAL A 298 28.50 22.47 11.87
C VAL A 298 29.84 21.99 11.30
N LYS A 299 29.82 21.02 10.37
CA LYS A 299 31.02 20.52 9.70
C LYS A 299 31.64 21.55 8.77
N THR A 300 30.83 22.18 7.92
CA THR A 300 31.30 23.19 6.95
C THR A 300 31.94 24.39 7.64
N ASN A 301 31.38 24.81 8.78
CA ASN A 301 31.87 25.96 9.53
C ASN A 301 33.01 25.62 10.52
N GLY A 302 33.48 24.37 10.56
CA GLY A 302 34.53 23.94 11.50
C GLY A 302 34.12 24.04 12.97
N ALA A 303 32.82 24.18 13.27
CA ALA A 303 32.31 24.44 14.61
C ALA A 303 32.07 23.16 15.43
N ASN A 304 32.66 22.04 15.00
CA ASN A 304 32.48 20.73 15.63
C ASN A 304 33.05 20.70 17.06
N ASP A 305 34.14 21.42 17.31
CA ASP A 305 34.73 21.51 18.67
C ASP A 305 33.85 22.33 19.63
N LEU A 306 33.04 23.25 19.10
CA LEU A 306 32.14 24.10 19.89
C LEU A 306 30.81 23.40 20.19
N PHE A 307 30.17 22.87 19.15
CA PHE A 307 28.82 22.31 19.25
C PHE A 307 28.81 20.79 19.49
N GLY A 308 29.90 20.09 19.16
CA GLY A 308 29.97 18.64 19.19
C GLY A 308 29.21 17.99 18.03
N THR A 309 28.98 16.67 18.17
CA THR A 309 28.23 15.90 17.17
C THR A 309 26.75 16.27 17.19
N ALA A 310 26.19 16.59 16.02
CA ALA A 310 24.76 16.84 15.86
C ALA A 310 23.93 15.59 16.18
N PHE A 311 22.70 15.80 16.69
CA PHE A 311 21.75 14.70 16.89
C PHE A 311 21.26 14.14 15.56
N ARG A 312 20.83 12.88 15.55
CA ARG A 312 20.34 12.20 14.35
C ARG A 312 19.02 11.49 14.63
N TYR A 313 18.14 11.53 13.64
CA TYR A 313 16.90 10.75 13.65
C TYR A 313 17.08 9.46 12.85
N ARG A 314 16.57 8.36 13.42
CA ARG A 314 16.61 7.03 12.80
C ARG A 314 15.58 6.88 11.69
N LYS A 315 15.66 5.77 10.95
CA LYS A 315 14.68 5.45 9.92
C LYS A 315 13.31 5.16 10.55
N ILE A 316 12.26 5.57 9.85
CA ILE A 316 10.86 5.31 10.19
C ILE A 316 10.10 5.01 8.90
N PHE A 317 9.11 4.14 9.00
CA PHE A 317 8.22 3.80 7.91
C PHE A 317 6.76 3.76 8.35
N HIS A 318 5.87 3.98 7.38
CA HIS A 318 4.44 3.73 7.53
C HIS A 318 4.17 2.24 7.29
N GLY A 319 3.47 1.60 8.21
CA GLY A 319 3.09 0.19 8.10
C GLY A 319 1.57 0.01 8.19
N GLU A 320 1.06 -0.93 7.42
CA GLU A 320 -0.32 -1.46 7.50
C GLU A 320 -0.25 -2.97 7.77
N THR A 321 -0.95 -3.45 8.80
CA THR A 321 -1.01 -4.87 9.16
C THR A 321 -2.06 -5.61 8.33
N GLU A 322 -2.09 -6.95 8.42
CA GLU A 322 -3.15 -7.75 7.79
C GLU A 322 -4.55 -7.41 8.32
N ASP A 323 -4.63 -7.03 9.60
CA ASP A 323 -5.87 -6.59 10.26
C ASP A 323 -6.26 -5.14 9.89
N LYS A 324 -5.57 -4.52 8.93
CA LYS A 324 -5.73 -3.12 8.53
C LYS A 324 -5.49 -2.11 9.66
N GLU A 325 -4.65 -2.48 10.63
CA GLU A 325 -4.15 -1.55 11.63
C GLU A 325 -2.95 -0.78 11.08
N TYR A 326 -2.84 0.50 11.43
CA TYR A 326 -1.72 1.34 11.04
C TYR A 326 -0.68 1.43 12.16
N VAL A 327 0.57 1.14 11.81
CA VAL A 327 1.72 1.12 12.70
C VAL A 327 2.85 1.97 12.15
N THR A 328 3.81 2.36 13.00
CA THR A 328 5.11 2.85 12.53
C THR A 328 6.18 1.80 12.78
N VAL A 329 7.04 1.58 11.79
CA VAL A 329 8.21 0.70 11.92
C VAL A 329 9.45 1.59 12.00
N GLU A 330 10.16 1.54 13.12
CA GLU A 330 11.31 2.40 13.44
C GLU A 330 12.56 1.59 13.72
N GLU A 331 13.75 2.14 13.45
CA GLU A 331 15.00 1.50 13.85
C GLU A 331 15.10 1.44 15.38
N PHE A 332 15.48 0.29 15.94
CA PHE A 332 15.73 0.16 17.37
C PHE A 332 16.99 0.95 17.78
N ILE A 333 16.90 1.62 18.93
CA ILE A 333 18.02 2.36 19.52
C ILE A 333 18.43 1.64 20.81
N PRO A 334 19.64 1.04 20.86
CA PRO A 334 20.13 0.43 22.10
C PRO A 334 20.48 1.50 23.13
N GLY A 335 20.40 1.13 24.41
CA GLY A 335 20.76 1.98 25.54
C GLY A 335 19.57 2.57 26.29
N VAL A 336 19.84 3.55 27.14
CA VAL A 336 18.84 4.19 28.00
C VAL A 336 18.13 5.30 27.23
N PHE A 337 16.82 5.12 27.01
CA PHE A 337 15.99 6.14 26.38
C PHE A 337 15.71 7.28 27.36
N THR A 338 16.17 8.49 27.04
CA THR A 338 15.99 9.69 27.88
C THR A 338 15.26 10.78 27.11
N LYS A 339 14.20 11.34 27.70
CA LYS A 339 13.50 12.50 27.16
C LYS A 339 14.19 13.77 27.69
N TYR A 340 14.67 14.65 26.81
CA TYR A 340 15.35 15.88 27.21
C TYR A 340 14.40 17.06 27.36
N ILE A 341 13.49 17.24 26.41
CA ILE A 341 12.51 18.33 26.37
C ILE A 341 11.15 17.73 26.02
N ASN A 342 10.08 18.22 26.63
CA ASN A 342 8.71 17.84 26.29
C ASN A 342 8.05 18.83 25.32
N ASN A 343 6.81 18.53 24.93
CA ASN A 343 6.02 19.34 24.01
C ASN A 343 5.55 20.68 24.58
N ASN A 344 5.71 20.95 25.89
CA ASN A 344 5.41 22.26 26.48
C ASN A 344 6.68 23.11 26.72
N GLY A 345 7.83 22.65 26.22
CA GLY A 345 9.12 23.36 26.32
C GLY A 345 9.89 23.12 27.63
N SER A 346 9.32 22.38 28.58
CA SER A 346 9.97 22.05 29.85
C SER A 346 11.08 21.02 29.67
N THR A 347 12.18 21.22 30.37
CA THR A 347 13.30 20.28 30.44
C THR A 347 12.92 19.09 31.33
N CYS A 348 13.17 17.87 30.86
CA CYS A 348 12.84 16.63 31.56
C CYS A 348 14.06 15.94 32.20
N VAL A 349 15.25 16.51 32.03
CA VAL A 349 16.49 16.05 32.65
C VAL A 349 16.92 17.00 33.76
N ASP A 350 17.59 16.46 34.76
CA ASP A 350 18.15 17.25 35.86
C ASP A 350 19.16 18.30 35.33
N ARG A 351 19.27 19.44 36.02
CA ARG A 351 20.24 20.52 35.74
C ARG A 351 21.70 20.05 35.84
N THR A 352 21.94 18.92 36.48
CA THR A 352 23.24 18.26 36.51
C THR A 352 23.61 17.65 35.15
N ASN A 353 22.64 17.34 34.29
CA ASN A 353 22.87 16.83 32.95
C ASN A 353 23.47 17.93 32.04
N VAL A 354 24.58 17.63 31.38
CA VAL A 354 25.33 18.58 30.52
C VAL A 354 24.44 19.19 29.43
N MET A 355 23.47 18.42 28.90
CA MET A 355 22.53 18.89 27.88
C MET A 355 21.46 19.85 28.44
N ALA A 356 21.22 19.85 29.75
CA ALA A 356 20.29 20.76 30.42
C ALA A 356 20.93 22.14 30.73
N ARG A 357 22.27 22.21 30.81
CA ARG A 357 23.01 23.40 31.25
C ARG A 357 23.16 24.48 30.18
N ARG A 358 23.10 24.13 28.88
CA ARG A 358 23.38 25.06 27.77
C ARG A 358 22.24 26.04 27.40
N ARG A 359 21.21 26.22 28.24
CA ARG A 359 20.12 27.20 28.02
C ARG A 359 20.35 28.57 28.67
N SER A 360 21.52 28.83 29.25
CA SER A 360 21.84 30.10 29.91
C SER A 360 22.91 30.87 29.13
N VAL A 361 22.56 31.41 27.97
CA VAL A 361 23.16 32.64 27.41
C VAL A 361 22.04 33.45 26.76
#